data_AF-A0A961XU70-F1
#
_entry.id   AF-A0A961XU70-F1
#
_cell.length_a   1.000
_cell.length_b   1.000
_cell.length_c   1.000
_cell.angle_alpha   90.00
_cell.angle_beta   90.00
_cell.angle_gamma   90.00
#
_symmetry.space_group_name_H-M   'P 1'
#
loop_
_entity.id
_entity.type
_entity.pdbx_description
1 polymer ?
#
loop_
_entity_poly.entity_id
_entity_poly.type
_entity_poly.pdbx_seq_one_letter_code
_entity_poly.pdbx_strand_id
1 'polypeptide(L)'
;MDFTINPFSALSGTIPVAAMQAYVIAMAVLVVLGTIADMVHKKSAQYFFENAEKAKKSRERAVGGGEKIGIAVQTIAADVLTSAEFCNQKRRVAHLLGMYGFVFFLFATIAMVFNYPTAGAATPAVWPILWHLGALMVVVGGGWFWFFIRVDVSAEGNPWHRIVRADLFILSLLATTLSGLIWSVLQAQGAQVWSSIFLALFIVSSAVLFGGVLWSKFAHMFFKPAAAFQKRVAKADGSMDNLPKPADRTDPADRDRHSMDLLKDAPLNMGLGIKRERPQHY
;
A
#
# COMPACT_ATOMS: atom_id res chain seq x y z
N MET A 1 28.47 1.66 6.33
CA MET A 1 27.57 0.75 5.60
C MET A 1 27.79 1.02 4.13
N ASP A 2 28.30 0.05 3.38
CA ASP A 2 28.47 0.21 1.93
C ASP A 2 27.16 -0.22 1.24
N PHE A 3 26.42 0.77 0.75
CA PHE A 3 25.13 0.55 0.08
C PHE A 3 25.27 -0.01 -1.35
N THR A 4 26.49 -0.20 -1.83
CA THR A 4 26.77 -0.71 -3.18
C THR A 4 27.03 -2.22 -3.19
N ILE A 5 27.13 -2.86 -2.02
CA ILE A 5 27.33 -4.31 -1.90
C ILE A 5 26.01 -5.05 -2.08
N ASN A 6 26.00 -6.03 -2.98
CA ASN A 6 24.90 -6.98 -3.13
C ASN A 6 24.98 -8.06 -2.02
N PRO A 7 24.04 -8.09 -1.05
CA PRO A 7 24.10 -9.07 0.04
C PRO A 7 23.77 -10.50 -0.41
N PHE A 8 23.06 -10.65 -1.54
CA PHE A 8 22.67 -11.96 -2.08
C PHE A 8 23.81 -12.66 -2.83
N SER A 9 24.72 -11.90 -3.46
CA SER A 9 25.89 -12.51 -4.12
C SER A 9 26.80 -13.21 -3.12
N ALA A 10 27.02 -12.61 -1.94
CA ALA A 10 27.78 -13.22 -0.85
C ALA A 10 27.05 -14.44 -0.26
N LEU A 11 25.72 -14.43 -0.25
CA LEU A 11 24.89 -15.54 0.27
C LEU A 11 25.03 -16.82 -0.58
N SER A 12 25.34 -16.70 -1.87
CA SER A 12 25.54 -17.87 -2.73
C SER A 12 26.70 -18.77 -2.35
N GLY A 13 27.64 -18.28 -1.53
CA GLY A 13 28.71 -19.10 -0.97
C GLY A 13 28.22 -20.13 0.05
N THR A 14 27.00 -19.97 0.60
CA THR A 14 26.43 -20.87 1.61
C THR A 14 25.05 -21.41 1.23
N ILE A 15 24.27 -20.68 0.44
CA ILE A 15 22.94 -21.09 -0.04
C ILE A 15 22.97 -21.24 -1.56
N PRO A 16 22.56 -22.40 -2.12
CA PRO A 16 22.51 -22.57 -3.56
C PRO A 16 21.66 -21.49 -4.25
N VAL A 17 22.16 -20.96 -5.38
CA VAL A 17 21.44 -19.95 -6.18
C VAL A 17 20.03 -20.41 -6.55
N ALA A 18 19.90 -21.68 -6.95
CA ALA A 18 18.61 -22.28 -7.27
C ALA A 18 17.63 -22.23 -6.09
N ALA A 19 18.10 -22.40 -4.85
CA ALA A 19 17.25 -22.30 -3.67
C ALA A 19 16.78 -20.86 -3.42
N MET A 20 17.64 -19.86 -3.61
CA MET A 20 17.25 -18.44 -3.51
C MET A 20 16.20 -18.06 -4.55
N GLN A 21 16.39 -18.49 -5.80
CA GLN A 21 15.45 -18.24 -6.89
C GLN A 21 14.11 -18.97 -6.68
N ALA A 22 14.16 -20.25 -6.30
CA ALA A 22 12.97 -21.04 -5.99
C ALA A 22 12.18 -20.42 -4.83
N TYR A 23 12.85 -19.89 -3.81
CA TYR A 23 12.19 -19.17 -2.71
C TYR A 23 11.43 -17.94 -3.21
N VAL A 24 12.05 -17.09 -4.03
CA VAL A 24 11.37 -15.91 -4.59
C VAL A 24 10.19 -16.31 -5.50
N ILE A 25 10.34 -17.36 -6.31
CA ILE A 25 9.24 -17.89 -7.14
C ILE A 25 8.10 -18.39 -6.25
N ALA A 26 8.40 -19.14 -5.20
CA ALA A 26 7.40 -19.63 -4.25
C ALA A 26 6.63 -18.48 -3.60
N MET A 27 7.31 -17.39 -3.21
CA MET A 27 6.66 -16.20 -2.66
C MET A 27 5.71 -15.55 -3.68
N ALA A 28 6.13 -15.44 -4.96
CA ALA A 28 5.27 -14.91 -6.00
C ALA A 28 4.01 -15.78 -6.22
N VAL A 29 4.17 -17.11 -6.22
CA VAL A 29 3.05 -18.05 -6.31
C VAL A 29 2.10 -17.90 -5.11
N LEU A 30 2.62 -17.79 -3.89
CA LEU A 30 1.81 -17.57 -2.69
C LEU A 30 1.02 -16.27 -2.75
N VAL A 31 1.59 -15.19 -3.30
CA VAL A 31 0.86 -13.93 -3.50
C VAL A 31 -0.31 -14.13 -4.45
N VAL A 32 -0.06 -14.74 -5.62
CA VAL A 32 -1.11 -14.98 -6.62
C VAL A 32 -2.23 -15.85 -6.04
N LEU A 33 -1.89 -17.00 -5.45
CA LEU A 33 -2.86 -17.90 -4.85
C LEU A 33 -3.60 -17.24 -3.68
N GLY A 34 -2.89 -16.51 -2.84
CA GLY A 34 -3.45 -15.79 -1.70
C GLY A 34 -4.41 -14.68 -2.12
N THR A 35 -4.11 -13.93 -3.18
CA THR A 35 -5.00 -12.90 -3.73
C THR A 35 -6.26 -13.52 -4.36
N ILE A 36 -6.12 -14.63 -5.08
CA ILE A 36 -7.27 -15.36 -5.63
C ILE A 36 -8.16 -15.89 -4.48
N ALA A 37 -7.56 -16.53 -3.48
CA ALA A 37 -8.28 -17.02 -2.31
C ALA A 37 -8.98 -15.88 -1.55
N ASP A 38 -8.32 -14.72 -1.40
CA ASP A 38 -8.90 -13.53 -0.77
C ASP A 38 -10.15 -13.04 -1.52
N MET A 39 -10.05 -12.98 -2.85
CA MET A 39 -11.15 -12.58 -3.72
C MET A 39 -12.36 -13.52 -3.64
N VAL A 40 -12.10 -14.83 -3.60
CA VAL A 40 -13.14 -15.86 -3.44
C VAL A 40 -13.75 -15.78 -2.04
N HIS A 41 -12.93 -15.74 -1.00
CA HIS A 41 -13.38 -15.73 0.39
C HIS A 41 -14.21 -14.49 0.73
N LYS A 42 -13.78 -13.31 0.27
CA LYS A 42 -14.48 -12.04 0.51
C LYS A 42 -15.59 -11.74 -0.50
N LYS A 43 -15.77 -12.60 -1.52
CA LYS A 43 -16.70 -12.38 -2.65
C LYS A 43 -16.52 -11.00 -3.32
N SER A 44 -15.30 -10.47 -3.31
CA SER A 44 -15.06 -9.09 -3.75
C SER A 44 -15.33 -8.91 -5.24
N ALA A 45 -14.98 -9.89 -6.08
CA ALA A 45 -15.32 -9.86 -7.50
C ALA A 45 -16.84 -9.79 -7.73
N GLN A 46 -17.60 -10.65 -7.05
CA GLN A 46 -19.06 -10.65 -7.13
C GLN A 46 -19.62 -9.27 -6.73
N TYR A 47 -19.14 -8.72 -5.62
CA TYR A 47 -19.53 -7.38 -5.18
C TYR A 47 -19.24 -6.30 -6.23
N PHE A 48 -18.04 -6.29 -6.83
CA PHE A 48 -17.68 -5.30 -7.84
C PHE A 48 -18.53 -5.43 -9.12
N PHE A 49 -18.84 -6.65 -9.56
CA PHE A 49 -19.73 -6.87 -10.70
C PHE A 49 -21.15 -6.39 -10.42
N GLU A 50 -21.74 -6.77 -9.28
CA GLU A 50 -23.07 -6.32 -8.88
C GLU A 50 -23.13 -4.80 -8.73
N ASN A 51 -22.09 -4.18 -8.17
CA ASN A 51 -22.01 -2.73 -8.03
C ASN A 51 -21.88 -2.03 -9.39
N ALA A 52 -21.08 -2.59 -10.31
CA ALA A 52 -20.95 -2.05 -11.66
C ALA A 52 -22.27 -2.14 -12.45
N GLU A 53 -23.04 -3.23 -12.29
CA GLU A 53 -24.38 -3.32 -12.89
C GLU A 53 -25.36 -2.31 -12.30
N LYS A 54 -25.35 -2.12 -10.98
CA LYS A 54 -26.18 -1.10 -10.31
C LYS A 54 -25.85 0.30 -10.81
N ALA A 55 -24.56 0.66 -10.85
CA ALA A 55 -24.09 1.95 -11.37
C ALA A 55 -24.49 2.15 -12.84
N LYS A 56 -24.40 1.10 -13.67
CA LYS A 56 -24.84 1.15 -15.07
C LYS A 56 -26.35 1.45 -15.21
N LYS A 57 -27.18 0.97 -14.29
CA LYS A 57 -28.63 1.21 -14.28
C LYS A 57 -28.98 2.62 -13.78
N SER A 58 -28.18 3.21 -12.88
CA SER A 58 -28.39 4.55 -12.34
C SER A 58 -27.63 5.67 -13.05
N ARG A 59 -26.90 5.36 -14.14
CA ARG A 59 -26.17 6.37 -14.91
C ARG A 59 -27.12 7.40 -15.53
N GLU A 60 -26.76 8.67 -15.41
CA GLU A 60 -27.45 9.79 -16.08
C GLU A 60 -27.04 9.88 -17.56
N ARG A 61 -25.81 9.46 -17.89
CA ARG A 61 -25.30 9.44 -19.26
C ARG A 61 -24.33 8.29 -19.53
N ALA A 62 -24.01 8.07 -20.80
CA ALA A 62 -22.91 7.18 -21.18
C ALA A 62 -21.56 7.91 -21.12
N VAL A 63 -20.55 7.25 -20.55
CA VAL A 63 -19.15 7.67 -20.62
C VAL A 63 -18.50 6.96 -21.81
N GLY A 64 -18.00 7.74 -22.77
CA GLY A 64 -17.39 7.23 -23.99
C GLY A 64 -16.05 6.54 -23.75
N GLY A 65 -15.58 5.77 -24.74
CA GLY A 65 -14.30 5.04 -24.63
C GLY A 65 -13.10 5.94 -24.36
N GLY A 66 -12.97 7.06 -25.08
CA GLY A 66 -11.88 8.02 -24.87
C GLY A 66 -11.92 8.68 -23.48
N GLU A 67 -13.11 8.99 -22.98
CA GLU A 67 -13.29 9.53 -21.63
C GLU A 67 -12.89 8.51 -20.55
N LYS A 68 -13.24 7.22 -20.72
CA LYS A 68 -12.79 6.16 -19.81
C LYS A 68 -11.27 6.01 -19.79
N ILE A 69 -10.60 6.16 -20.94
CA ILE A 69 -9.14 6.15 -21.00
C ILE A 69 -8.57 7.34 -20.22
N GLY A 70 -9.12 8.54 -20.41
CA GLY A 70 -8.72 9.73 -19.65
C GLY A 70 -8.89 9.54 -18.14
N ILE A 71 -10.01 8.94 -17.71
CA ILE A 71 -10.26 8.58 -16.30
C ILE A 71 -9.23 7.57 -15.79
N ALA A 72 -8.91 6.53 -16.57
CA ALA A 72 -7.91 5.53 -16.18
C ALA A 72 -6.52 6.17 -15.98
N VAL A 73 -6.09 7.03 -16.91
CA VAL A 73 -4.84 7.79 -16.79
C VAL A 73 -4.85 8.66 -15.53
N GLN A 74 -5.96 9.35 -15.27
CA GLN A 74 -6.12 10.17 -14.07
C GLN A 74 -6.09 9.34 -12.78
N THR A 75 -6.72 8.17 -12.76
CA THR A 75 -6.67 7.25 -11.61
C THR A 75 -5.25 6.81 -11.33
N ILE A 76 -4.49 6.42 -12.35
CA ILE A 76 -3.10 6.00 -12.19
C ILE A 76 -2.26 7.17 -11.66
N ALA A 77 -2.34 8.33 -12.30
CA ALA A 77 -1.54 9.49 -11.93
C ALA A 77 -1.87 10.00 -10.51
N ALA A 78 -3.16 10.12 -10.18
CA ALA A 78 -3.57 10.68 -8.90
C ALA A 78 -3.58 9.63 -7.78
N ASP A 79 -4.31 8.53 -7.97
CA ASP A 79 -4.62 7.60 -6.88
C ASP A 79 -3.50 6.57 -6.68
N VAL A 80 -2.90 6.06 -7.75
CA VAL A 80 -1.82 5.05 -7.64
C VAL A 80 -0.48 5.72 -7.36
N LEU A 81 -0.01 6.60 -8.24
CA LEU A 81 1.35 7.14 -8.16
C LEU A 81 1.53 8.13 -7.01
N THR A 82 0.48 8.87 -6.64
CA THR A 82 0.60 9.91 -5.62
C THR A 82 -0.28 9.69 -4.41
N SER A 83 -1.09 8.63 -4.37
CA SER A 83 -2.02 8.35 -3.26
C SER A 83 -2.89 9.56 -2.90
N ALA A 84 -3.36 10.30 -3.91
CA ALA A 84 -4.13 11.54 -3.76
C ALA A 84 -5.46 11.34 -3.02
N GLU A 85 -5.94 10.10 -2.92
CA GLU A 85 -7.07 9.73 -2.06
C GLU A 85 -6.87 10.06 -0.58
N PHE A 86 -5.62 10.22 -0.11
CA PHE A 86 -5.35 10.60 1.25
C PHE A 86 -5.38 12.10 1.42
N CYS A 87 -6.50 12.59 1.96
CA CYS A 87 -6.65 13.99 2.38
C CYS A 87 -5.69 14.36 3.53
N ASN A 88 -5.23 13.38 4.33
CA ASN A 88 -4.25 13.61 5.39
C ASN A 88 -2.83 13.49 4.84
N GLN A 89 -2.11 14.60 4.80
CA GLN A 89 -0.76 14.66 4.21
C GLN A 89 0.26 13.78 4.95
N LYS A 90 0.17 13.63 6.27
CA LYS A 90 1.07 12.73 7.02
C LYS A 90 0.84 11.28 6.61
N ARG A 91 -0.42 10.86 6.53
CA ARG A 91 -0.79 9.52 6.07
C ARG A 91 -0.38 9.28 4.63
N ARG A 92 -0.51 10.30 3.77
CA ARG A 92 -0.08 10.25 2.37
C ARG A 92 1.42 10.02 2.25
N VAL A 93 2.24 10.82 2.93
CA VAL A 93 3.71 10.69 2.89
C VAL A 93 4.16 9.35 3.46
N ALA A 94 3.63 8.94 4.61
CA ALA A 94 3.96 7.64 5.21
C ALA A 94 3.60 6.47 4.27
N HIS A 95 2.45 6.55 3.59
CA HIS A 95 2.05 5.54 2.61
C HIS A 95 2.95 5.55 1.37
N LEU A 96 3.31 6.71 0.83
CA LEU A 96 4.21 6.81 -0.33
C LEU A 96 5.60 6.26 -0.03
N LEU A 97 6.14 6.54 1.15
CA LEU A 97 7.40 5.95 1.63
C LEU A 97 7.29 4.42 1.70
N GLY A 98 6.22 3.89 2.30
CA GLY A 98 5.99 2.45 2.36
C GLY A 98 5.80 1.81 0.98
N MET A 99 5.00 2.42 0.10
CA MET A 99 4.66 1.90 -1.22
C MET A 99 5.88 1.88 -2.15
N TYR A 100 6.52 3.04 -2.37
CA TYR A 100 7.70 3.10 -3.23
C TYR A 100 8.90 2.40 -2.62
N GLY A 101 9.03 2.43 -1.28
CA GLY A 101 10.07 1.69 -0.59
C GLY A 101 9.95 0.19 -0.84
N PHE A 102 8.74 -0.36 -0.72
CA PHE A 102 8.47 -1.77 -1.01
C PHE A 102 8.72 -2.11 -2.48
N VAL A 103 8.30 -1.26 -3.41
CA VAL A 103 8.53 -1.44 -4.86
C VAL A 103 10.03 -1.51 -5.16
N PHE A 104 10.83 -0.54 -4.68
CA PHE A 104 12.28 -0.53 -4.89
C PHE A 104 12.95 -1.75 -4.28
N PHE A 105 12.59 -2.10 -3.04
CA PHE A 105 13.10 -3.26 -2.34
C PHE A 105 12.80 -4.58 -3.08
N LEU A 106 11.56 -4.76 -3.54
CA LEU A 106 11.11 -5.95 -4.25
C LEU A 106 11.82 -6.11 -5.59
N PHE A 107 11.79 -5.09 -6.45
CA PHE A 107 12.41 -5.18 -7.77
C PHE A 107 13.92 -5.33 -7.69
N ALA A 108 14.58 -4.65 -6.75
CA ALA A 108 16.01 -4.84 -6.54
C ALA A 108 16.35 -6.24 -6.03
N THR A 109 15.52 -6.83 -5.16
CA THR A 109 15.67 -8.22 -4.71
C THR A 109 15.58 -9.17 -5.91
N ILE A 110 14.56 -9.03 -6.74
CA ILE A 110 14.39 -9.85 -7.96
C ILE A 110 15.59 -9.67 -8.89
N ALA A 111 16.01 -8.44 -9.15
CA ALA A 111 17.13 -8.17 -10.04
C ALA A 111 18.42 -8.83 -9.54
N MET A 112 18.75 -8.70 -8.25
CA MET A 112 19.97 -9.26 -7.67
C MET A 112 19.93 -10.79 -7.57
N VAL A 113 18.80 -11.39 -7.16
CA VAL A 113 18.67 -12.85 -6.99
C VAL A 113 18.62 -13.59 -8.34
N PHE A 114 18.10 -12.97 -9.40
CA PHE A 114 17.99 -13.64 -10.70
C PHE A 114 19.16 -13.33 -11.64
N ASN A 115 19.69 -12.10 -11.61
CA ASN A 115 20.71 -11.68 -12.58
C ASN A 115 22.13 -11.59 -12.01
N TYR A 116 22.27 -11.38 -10.69
CA TYR A 116 23.57 -11.21 -10.03
C TYR A 116 23.75 -12.07 -8.75
N PRO A 117 23.37 -13.37 -8.74
CA PRO A 117 23.32 -14.12 -7.50
C PRO A 117 24.65 -14.73 -7.06
N THR A 118 25.66 -14.83 -7.91
CA THR A 118 26.89 -15.58 -7.61
C THR A 118 27.94 -14.73 -6.90
N ALA A 119 28.76 -15.35 -6.05
CA ALA A 119 29.89 -14.69 -5.40
C ALA A 119 30.81 -14.05 -6.45
N GLY A 120 31.19 -12.79 -6.23
CA GLY A 120 31.99 -12.00 -7.18
C GLY A 120 31.22 -11.42 -8.38
N ALA A 121 29.90 -11.60 -8.46
CA ALA A 121 29.10 -10.99 -9.52
C ALA A 121 29.21 -9.45 -9.49
N ALA A 122 29.58 -8.86 -10.63
CA ALA A 122 29.62 -7.41 -10.82
C ALA A 122 28.19 -6.85 -10.89
N THR A 123 27.61 -6.60 -9.72
CA THR A 123 26.23 -6.08 -9.60
C THR A 123 26.25 -4.57 -9.86
N PRO A 124 25.45 -4.05 -10.82
CA PRO A 124 25.30 -2.61 -11.00
C PRO A 124 24.84 -1.93 -9.71
N ALA A 125 25.54 -0.88 -9.27
CA ALA A 125 25.33 -0.23 -7.98
C ALA A 125 23.89 0.27 -7.75
N VAL A 126 23.14 0.53 -8.84
CA VAL A 126 21.72 0.90 -8.77
C VAL A 126 20.88 -0.12 -8.00
N TRP A 127 21.14 -1.43 -8.13
CA TRP A 127 20.32 -2.45 -7.49
C TRP A 127 20.53 -2.51 -5.98
N PRO A 128 21.76 -2.65 -5.46
CA PRO A 128 22.00 -2.56 -4.02
C PRO A 128 21.53 -1.24 -3.42
N ILE A 129 21.73 -0.11 -4.12
CA ILE A 129 21.27 1.20 -3.64
C ILE A 129 19.74 1.23 -3.52
N LEU A 130 19.01 0.83 -4.56
CA LEU A 130 17.55 0.78 -4.54
C LEU A 130 17.02 -0.19 -3.48
N TRP A 131 17.70 -1.31 -3.25
CA TRP A 131 17.33 -2.27 -2.23
C TRP A 131 17.41 -1.66 -0.83
N HIS A 132 18.56 -1.07 -0.48
CA HIS A 132 18.75 -0.46 0.83
C HIS A 132 17.89 0.79 1.02
N LEU A 133 17.81 1.66 0.01
CA LEU A 133 16.93 2.84 0.04
C LEU A 133 15.47 2.42 0.22
N GLY A 134 15.04 1.41 -0.55
CA GLY A 134 13.67 0.88 -0.47
C GLY A 134 13.34 0.36 0.93
N ALA A 135 14.24 -0.44 1.51
CA ALA A 135 14.07 -0.94 2.88
C ALA A 135 14.01 0.20 3.91
N LEU A 136 14.90 1.20 3.80
CA LEU A 136 14.89 2.36 4.69
C LEU A 136 13.60 3.17 4.59
N MET A 137 13.11 3.40 3.36
CA MET A 137 11.84 4.08 3.12
C MET A 137 10.67 3.34 3.78
N VAL A 138 10.63 2.00 3.69
CA VAL A 138 9.62 1.18 4.36
C VAL A 138 9.74 1.28 5.87
N VAL A 139 10.94 1.15 6.44
CA VAL A 139 11.15 1.22 7.89
C VAL A 139 10.71 2.59 8.44
N VAL A 140 11.09 3.68 7.77
CA VAL A 140 10.72 5.04 8.18
C VAL A 140 9.22 5.28 7.99
N GLY A 141 8.68 5.04 6.80
CA GLY A 141 7.27 5.30 6.49
C GLY A 141 6.32 4.39 7.26
N GLY A 142 6.64 3.09 7.30
CA GLY A 142 5.87 2.08 8.02
C GLY A 142 5.97 2.22 9.53
N GLY A 143 7.16 2.55 10.06
CA GLY A 143 7.35 2.84 11.48
C GLY A 143 6.58 4.09 11.90
N TRP A 144 6.65 5.16 11.08
CA TRP A 144 5.85 6.37 11.31
C TRP A 144 4.34 6.05 11.33
N PHE A 145 3.88 5.22 10.39
CA PHE A 145 2.50 4.75 10.38
C PHE A 145 2.16 3.97 11.65
N TRP A 146 2.96 2.99 12.03
CA TRP A 146 2.73 2.08 13.15
C TRP A 146 2.63 2.81 14.48
N PHE A 147 3.61 3.65 14.79
CA PHE A 147 3.73 4.27 16.11
C PHE A 147 2.86 5.52 16.26
N PHE A 148 2.54 6.24 15.18
CA PHE A 148 1.98 7.60 15.30
C PHE A 148 0.76 7.92 14.43
N ILE A 149 0.49 7.19 13.33
CA ILE A 149 -0.60 7.54 12.39
C ILE A 149 -1.71 6.49 12.38
N ARG A 150 -1.46 5.26 12.84
CA ARG A 150 -2.48 4.23 12.94
C ARG A 150 -3.64 4.74 13.78
N VAL A 151 -4.86 4.73 13.20
CA VAL A 151 -6.06 5.31 13.80
C VAL A 151 -6.32 4.76 15.20
N ASP A 152 -6.12 3.45 15.37
CA ASP A 152 -6.28 2.76 16.65
C ASP A 152 -5.43 3.40 17.75
N VAL A 153 -4.27 3.96 17.40
CA VAL A 153 -3.37 4.64 18.33
C VAL A 153 -3.67 6.14 18.39
N SER A 154 -3.70 6.82 17.23
CA SER A 154 -3.74 8.28 17.17
C SER A 154 -5.12 8.90 17.37
N ALA A 155 -6.18 8.13 17.27
CA ALA A 155 -7.56 8.62 17.38
C ALA A 155 -8.36 7.83 18.42
N GLU A 156 -8.11 6.52 18.56
CA GLU A 156 -8.81 5.67 19.52
C GLU A 156 -8.04 5.45 20.83
N GLY A 157 -6.81 6.00 20.96
CA GLY A 157 -6.04 5.96 22.21
C GLY A 157 -5.52 4.58 22.62
N ASN A 158 -5.56 3.57 21.74
CA ASN A 158 -5.01 2.26 22.06
C ASN A 158 -3.48 2.28 22.15
N PRO A 159 -2.87 1.43 22.99
CA PRO A 159 -1.43 1.32 23.05
C PRO A 159 -0.84 0.87 21.70
N TRP A 160 0.32 1.42 21.33
CA TRP A 160 1.01 1.11 20.07
C TRP A 160 1.37 -0.38 19.93
N HIS A 161 1.56 -1.09 21.05
CA HIS A 161 1.88 -2.52 21.08
C HIS A 161 0.65 -3.43 20.99
N ARG A 162 -0.57 -2.87 20.91
CA ARG A 162 -1.78 -3.64 20.60
C ARG A 162 -1.68 -4.10 19.14
N ILE A 163 -1.63 -5.41 18.94
CA ILE A 163 -1.58 -6.05 17.62
C ILE A 163 -2.93 -6.70 17.34
N VAL A 164 -3.50 -6.39 16.18
CA VAL A 164 -4.71 -7.04 15.65
C VAL A 164 -4.41 -7.70 14.30
N ARG A 165 -5.28 -8.61 13.85
CA ARG A 165 -5.10 -9.33 12.57
C ARG A 165 -4.85 -8.39 11.38
N ALA A 166 -5.46 -7.20 11.38
CA ALA A 166 -5.29 -6.18 10.35
C ALA A 166 -3.85 -5.65 10.23
N ASP A 167 -3.02 -5.81 11.27
CA ASP A 167 -1.64 -5.31 11.34
C ASP A 167 -0.63 -6.29 10.72
N LEU A 168 -1.04 -7.54 10.45
CA LEU A 168 -0.15 -8.59 9.94
C LEU A 168 0.64 -8.13 8.72
N PHE A 169 0.01 -7.38 7.82
CA PHE A 169 0.66 -6.84 6.61
C PHE A 169 1.79 -5.87 6.97
N ILE A 170 1.53 -4.84 7.78
CA ILE A 170 2.52 -3.81 8.05
C ILE A 170 3.65 -4.33 8.93
N LEU A 171 3.35 -5.20 9.90
CA LEU A 171 4.34 -5.76 10.80
C LEU A 171 5.27 -6.74 10.10
N SER A 172 4.74 -7.62 9.25
CA SER A 172 5.58 -8.52 8.45
C SER A 172 6.42 -7.76 7.43
N LEU A 173 5.88 -6.69 6.82
CA LEU A 173 6.62 -5.81 5.93
C LEU A 173 7.77 -5.10 6.67
N LEU A 174 7.51 -4.51 7.83
CA LEU A 174 8.53 -3.86 8.66
C LEU A 174 9.59 -4.85 9.13
N ALA A 175 9.18 -6.03 9.62
CA ALA A 175 10.10 -7.08 10.04
C ALA A 175 10.99 -7.52 8.87
N THR A 176 10.41 -7.72 7.68
CA THR A 176 11.16 -8.08 6.46
C THR A 176 12.22 -7.05 6.14
N THR A 177 11.85 -5.77 6.00
CA THR A 177 12.80 -4.74 5.58
C THR A 177 13.82 -4.40 6.66
N LEU A 178 13.43 -4.41 7.94
CA LEU A 178 14.35 -4.14 9.05
C LEU A 178 15.34 -5.29 9.23
N SER A 179 14.87 -6.54 9.22
CA SER A 179 15.74 -7.71 9.32
C SER A 179 16.67 -7.82 8.11
N GLY A 180 16.20 -7.48 6.90
CA GLY A 180 17.04 -7.41 5.71
C GLY A 180 18.18 -6.39 5.83
N LEU A 181 17.88 -5.17 6.30
CA LEU A 181 18.90 -4.13 6.53
C LEU A 181 19.92 -4.55 7.59
N ILE A 182 19.45 -5.08 8.72
CA ILE A 182 20.36 -5.52 9.79
C ILE A 182 21.20 -6.70 9.30
N TRP A 183 20.60 -7.65 8.58
CA TRP A 183 21.31 -8.76 7.97
C TRP A 183 22.43 -8.29 7.04
N SER A 184 22.16 -7.35 6.12
CA SER A 184 23.17 -6.87 5.16
C SER A 184 24.35 -6.17 5.86
N VAL A 185 24.08 -5.38 6.90
CA VAL A 185 25.12 -4.76 7.72
C VAL A 185 25.98 -5.80 8.43
N LEU A 186 25.36 -6.76 9.12
CA LEU A 186 26.07 -7.78 9.88
C LEU A 186 26.86 -8.73 8.97
N GLN A 187 26.34 -9.02 7.78
CA GLN A 187 27.04 -9.80 6.77
C GLN A 187 28.30 -9.06 6.32
N ALA A 188 28.21 -7.76 6.01
CA ALA A 188 29.36 -6.95 5.59
C ALA A 188 30.43 -6.78 6.69
N GLN A 189 30.02 -6.85 7.96
CA GLN A 189 30.94 -6.81 9.11
C GLN A 189 31.55 -8.18 9.47
N GLY A 190 31.16 -9.26 8.81
CA GLY A 190 31.62 -10.62 9.13
C GLY A 190 31.05 -11.18 10.44
N ALA A 191 29.98 -10.59 10.98
CA ALA A 191 29.33 -11.05 12.22
C ALA A 191 28.44 -12.28 11.97
N GLN A 192 29.04 -13.42 11.65
CA GLN A 192 28.38 -14.59 11.05
C GLN A 192 27.17 -15.13 11.83
N VAL A 193 27.26 -15.22 13.17
CA VAL A 193 26.17 -15.70 14.02
C VAL A 193 24.95 -14.78 13.93
N TRP A 194 25.15 -13.49 14.18
CA TRP A 194 24.08 -12.50 14.15
C TRP A 194 23.52 -12.30 12.74
N SER A 195 24.38 -12.32 11.72
CA SER A 195 23.97 -12.27 10.32
C SER A 195 23.03 -13.43 9.98
N SER A 196 23.34 -14.65 10.42
CA SER A 196 22.50 -15.83 10.19
C SER A 196 21.13 -15.72 10.88
N ILE A 197 21.08 -15.18 12.11
CA ILE A 197 19.82 -14.94 12.82
C ILE A 197 18.94 -13.94 12.06
N PHE A 198 19.51 -12.80 11.64
CA PHE A 198 18.76 -11.79 10.91
C PHE A 198 18.36 -12.21 9.50
N LEU A 199 19.16 -13.06 8.84
CA LEU A 199 18.77 -13.72 7.60
C LEU A 199 17.56 -14.63 7.81
N ALA A 200 17.55 -15.45 8.87
CA ALA A 200 16.42 -16.30 9.20
C ALA A 200 15.15 -15.47 9.49
N LEU A 201 15.28 -14.38 10.26
CA LEU A 201 14.18 -13.45 10.50
C LEU A 201 13.68 -12.81 9.19
N PHE A 202 14.57 -12.40 8.30
CA PHE A 202 14.23 -11.87 6.98
C PHE A 202 13.43 -12.88 6.13
N ILE A 203 13.87 -14.14 6.08
CA ILE A 203 13.18 -15.22 5.36
C ILE A 203 11.82 -15.56 5.99
N VAL A 204 11.74 -15.67 7.31
CA VAL A 204 10.48 -16.00 8.00
C VAL A 204 9.47 -14.86 7.87
N SER A 205 9.90 -13.63 8.10
CA SER A 205 9.01 -12.46 7.99
C SER A 205 8.54 -12.22 6.55
N SER A 206 9.38 -12.43 5.54
CA SER A 206 8.95 -12.34 4.14
C SER A 206 8.01 -13.48 3.75
N ALA A 207 8.23 -14.69 4.26
CA ALA A 207 7.28 -15.80 4.09
C ALA A 207 5.92 -15.49 4.72
N VAL A 208 5.88 -14.87 5.90
CA VAL A 208 4.63 -14.39 6.53
C VAL A 208 4.01 -13.25 5.73
N LEU A 209 4.80 -12.32 5.19
CA LEU A 209 4.30 -11.21 4.37
C LEU A 209 3.58 -11.69 3.11
N PHE A 210 4.23 -12.58 2.35
CA PHE A 210 3.74 -13.05 1.05
C PHE A 210 2.79 -14.24 1.16
N GLY A 211 2.96 -15.10 2.16
CA GLY A 211 2.02 -16.19 2.47
C GLY A 211 0.78 -15.72 3.23
N GLY A 212 0.88 -14.61 3.97
CA GLY A 212 -0.18 -14.06 4.81
C GLY A 212 -1.24 -13.23 4.08
N VAL A 213 -1.28 -13.26 2.74
CA VAL A 213 -2.16 -12.39 1.93
C VAL A 213 -3.62 -12.50 2.32
N LEU A 214 -4.15 -13.72 2.47
CA LEU A 214 -5.55 -13.99 2.84
C LEU A 214 -5.91 -13.46 4.24
N TRP A 215 -4.94 -13.41 5.16
CA TRP A 215 -5.18 -13.01 6.55
C TRP A 215 -4.82 -11.56 6.85
N SER A 216 -4.29 -10.84 5.87
CA SER A 216 -3.77 -9.50 6.05
C SER A 216 -4.47 -8.49 5.14
N LYS A 217 -4.01 -7.24 5.19
CA LYS A 217 -4.46 -6.21 4.27
C LYS A 217 -3.78 -6.32 2.91
N PHE A 218 -2.76 -7.16 2.68
CA PHE A 218 -1.91 -7.14 1.47
C PHE A 218 -2.70 -6.97 0.15
N ALA A 219 -3.78 -7.74 -0.04
CA ALA A 219 -4.54 -7.75 -1.28
C ALA A 219 -5.17 -6.38 -1.67
N HIS A 220 -5.29 -5.44 -0.74
CA HIS A 220 -5.79 -4.08 -1.03
C HIS A 220 -4.96 -3.35 -2.10
N MET A 221 -3.68 -3.70 -2.26
CA MET A 221 -2.79 -3.11 -3.28
C MET A 221 -3.31 -3.36 -4.70
N PHE A 222 -3.99 -4.49 -4.94
CA PHE A 222 -4.51 -4.86 -6.27
C PHE A 222 -5.90 -4.28 -6.52
N PHE A 223 -6.77 -4.28 -5.51
CA PHE A 223 -8.18 -3.91 -5.68
C PHE A 223 -8.44 -2.40 -5.59
N LYS A 224 -7.59 -1.65 -4.88
CA LYS A 224 -7.81 -0.23 -4.64
C LYS A 224 -7.74 0.63 -5.91
N PRO A 225 -6.79 0.42 -6.84
CA PRO A 225 -6.80 1.13 -8.12
C PRO A 225 -8.08 0.87 -8.94
N ALA A 226 -8.56 -0.37 -8.95
CA ALA A 226 -9.80 -0.73 -9.66
C ALA A 226 -11.02 -0.03 -9.05
N ALA A 227 -11.13 -0.01 -7.72
CA ALA A 227 -12.19 0.71 -7.02
C ALA A 227 -12.13 2.22 -7.26
N ALA A 228 -10.93 2.82 -7.27
CA ALA A 228 -10.74 4.23 -7.57
C ALA A 228 -11.15 4.59 -9.01
N PHE A 229 -10.84 3.71 -9.97
CA PHE A 229 -11.29 3.86 -11.36
C PHE A 229 -12.81 3.80 -11.46
N GLN A 230 -13.45 2.78 -10.88
CA GLN A 230 -14.90 2.64 -10.87
C GLN A 230 -15.59 3.87 -10.27
N LYS A 231 -15.09 4.37 -9.14
CA LYS A 231 -15.60 5.58 -8.49
C LYS A 231 -15.53 6.82 -9.40
N ARG A 232 -14.44 6.99 -10.15
CA ARG A 232 -14.33 8.12 -11.10
C ARG A 232 -15.27 7.97 -12.29
N VAL A 233 -15.47 6.75 -12.79
CA VAL A 233 -16.47 6.47 -13.84
C VAL A 233 -17.88 6.76 -13.34
N ALA A 234 -18.24 6.31 -12.13
CA ALA A 234 -19.53 6.57 -11.51
C ALA A 234 -19.78 8.08 -11.28
N LYS A 235 -18.72 8.83 -10.97
CA LYS A 235 -18.80 10.29 -10.91
C LYS A 235 -19.02 10.93 -12.28
N ALA A 236 -18.34 10.42 -13.31
CA ALA A 236 -18.46 10.96 -14.67
C ALA A 236 -19.82 10.66 -15.30
N ASP A 237 -20.38 9.47 -15.06
CA ASP A 237 -21.66 9.03 -15.64
C ASP A 237 -22.89 9.52 -14.86
N GLY A 238 -22.70 10.17 -13.71
CA GLY A 238 -23.75 10.75 -12.87
C GLY A 238 -24.38 9.77 -11.88
N SER A 239 -24.07 8.47 -11.94
CA SER A 239 -24.61 7.47 -11.00
C SER A 239 -24.14 7.69 -9.57
N MET A 240 -22.93 8.23 -9.37
CA MET A 240 -22.36 8.65 -8.09
C MET A 240 -22.38 7.56 -6.99
N ASP A 241 -22.39 6.28 -7.36
CA ASP A 241 -22.62 5.16 -6.42
C ASP A 241 -23.90 5.36 -5.57
N ASN A 242 -24.96 5.92 -6.17
CA ASN A 242 -26.20 6.35 -5.51
C ASN A 242 -26.01 7.39 -4.39
N LEU A 243 -24.86 8.08 -4.36
CA LEU A 243 -24.66 9.22 -3.46
C LEU A 243 -25.32 10.48 -4.06
N PRO A 244 -25.90 11.34 -3.23
CA PRO A 244 -26.42 12.62 -3.70
C PRO A 244 -25.29 13.48 -4.28
N LYS A 245 -25.64 14.34 -5.25
CA LYS A 245 -24.74 15.38 -5.74
C LYS A 245 -24.35 16.29 -4.56
N PRO A 246 -23.09 16.77 -4.49
CA PRO A 246 -22.69 17.75 -3.49
C PRO A 246 -23.64 18.95 -3.53
N ALA A 247 -24.05 19.43 -2.36
CA ALA A 247 -25.00 20.53 -2.28
C ALA A 247 -24.37 21.84 -2.78
N ASP A 248 -25.00 22.51 -3.74
CA ASP A 248 -24.70 23.86 -4.19
C ASP A 248 -25.74 24.83 -3.63
N ARG A 249 -25.40 25.44 -2.48
CA ARG A 249 -26.29 26.41 -1.81
C ARG A 249 -26.41 27.75 -2.55
N THR A 250 -25.70 27.94 -3.67
CA THR A 250 -25.89 29.10 -4.55
C THR A 250 -27.03 28.91 -5.54
N ASP A 251 -27.40 27.66 -5.82
CA ASP A 251 -28.59 27.30 -6.59
C ASP A 251 -29.84 27.30 -5.66
N PRO A 252 -30.85 28.15 -5.91
CA PRO A 252 -32.09 28.15 -5.14
C PRO A 252 -32.78 26.77 -5.09
N ALA A 253 -32.72 25.99 -6.17
CA ALA A 253 -33.36 24.67 -6.24
C ALA A 253 -32.73 23.69 -5.23
N ASP A 254 -31.43 23.83 -4.97
CA ASP A 254 -30.71 22.98 -4.04
C ASP A 254 -30.68 23.56 -2.61
N ARG A 255 -30.62 24.89 -2.48
CA ARG A 255 -30.69 25.60 -1.19
C ARG A 255 -32.05 25.43 -0.50
N ASP A 256 -33.15 25.49 -1.25
CA ASP A 256 -34.51 25.54 -0.71
C ASP A 256 -35.18 24.16 -0.57
N ARG A 257 -34.44 23.07 -0.80
CA ARG A 257 -34.92 21.71 -0.53
C ARG A 257 -34.99 21.45 0.98
N HIS A 258 -35.98 20.67 1.41
CA HIS A 258 -36.19 20.33 2.82
C HIS A 258 -34.92 19.81 3.54
N SER A 259 -34.06 19.04 2.87
CA SER A 259 -32.84 18.51 3.51
C SER A 259 -31.77 19.58 3.82
N MET A 260 -31.97 20.82 3.35
CA MET A 260 -31.07 21.96 3.56
C MET A 260 -31.65 23.01 4.52
N ASP A 261 -32.82 22.81 5.10
CA ASP A 261 -33.49 23.82 5.96
C ASP A 261 -32.58 24.35 7.07
N LEU A 262 -31.86 23.47 7.77
CA LEU A 262 -30.91 23.84 8.83
C LEU A 262 -29.64 24.55 8.32
N LEU A 263 -29.36 24.40 7.03
CA LEU A 263 -28.20 24.99 6.38
C LEU A 263 -28.57 26.18 5.52
N LYS A 264 -29.85 26.51 5.31
CA LYS A 264 -30.31 27.50 4.33
C LYS A 264 -29.59 28.84 4.47
N ASP A 265 -29.50 29.36 5.69
CA ASP A 265 -28.91 30.65 6.03
C ASP A 265 -27.49 30.56 6.61
N ALA A 266 -26.92 29.36 6.70
CA ALA A 266 -25.57 29.18 7.23
C ALA A 266 -24.52 29.88 6.34
N PRO A 267 -23.37 30.32 6.87
CA PRO A 267 -22.32 30.83 6.00
C PRO A 267 -21.87 29.77 4.98
N LEU A 268 -21.54 30.17 3.74
CA LEU A 268 -21.03 29.25 2.72
C LEU A 268 -19.71 28.60 3.16
N ASN A 269 -18.93 29.30 3.98
CA ASN A 269 -17.74 28.79 4.63
C ASN A 269 -17.99 28.63 6.14
N MET A 270 -18.16 27.39 6.57
CA MET A 270 -18.36 27.02 7.99
C MET A 270 -17.04 26.99 8.80
N GLY A 271 -15.94 27.46 8.21
CA GLY A 271 -14.60 27.35 8.78
C GLY A 271 -14.08 25.90 8.78
N LEU A 272 -13.08 25.64 9.61
CA LEU A 272 -12.44 24.32 9.68
C LEU A 272 -13.29 23.26 10.41
N GLY A 273 -14.30 23.66 11.19
CA GLY A 273 -15.17 22.76 11.96
C GLY A 273 -14.37 21.78 12.83
N ILE A 274 -14.70 20.49 12.75
CA ILE A 274 -13.96 19.38 13.39
C ILE A 274 -12.46 19.34 13.03
N LYS A 275 -12.03 19.97 11.93
CA LYS A 275 -10.60 20.06 11.57
C LYS A 275 -9.86 21.21 12.26
N ARG A 276 -10.56 22.04 13.05
CA ARG A 276 -9.97 23.17 13.78
C ARG A 276 -8.94 22.71 14.80
N GLU A 277 -9.14 21.53 15.38
CA GLU A 277 -8.25 20.94 16.37
C GLU A 277 -7.98 19.46 16.03
N ARG A 278 -6.82 18.95 16.40
CA ARG A 278 -6.55 17.51 16.28
C ARG A 278 -7.30 16.78 17.40
N PRO A 279 -7.85 15.58 17.16
CA PRO A 279 -8.43 14.78 18.23
C PRO A 279 -7.30 14.31 19.16
N GLN A 280 -7.06 15.07 20.23
CA GLN A 280 -6.05 14.80 21.27
C GLN A 280 -6.68 14.73 22.66
N HIS A 281 -8.01 14.57 22.73
CA HIS A 281 -8.81 14.68 23.95
C HIS A 281 -9.01 13.33 24.67
N TYR A 282 -8.11 12.35 24.42
CA TYR A 282 -8.14 11.01 25.02
C TYR A 282 -6.94 10.78 25.94
#